data_AF-A0A9W4UNV7-F1
#
_entry.id   AF-A0A9W4UNV7-F1
#
_cell.length_a   1.000
_cell.length_b   1.000
_cell.length_c   1.000
_cell.angle_alpha   90.00
_cell.angle_beta   90.00
_cell.angle_gamma   90.00
#
_symmetry.space_group_name_H-M   'P 1'
#
loop_
_entity.id
_entity.type
_entity.pdbx_description
1 polymer ?
#
loop_
_entity_poly.entity_id
_entity_poly.type
_entity_poly.pdbx_seq_one_letter_code
_entity_poly.pdbx_strand_id
1 'polypeptide(L)'
;MRFYLRITNASLYSLLRRALLVLYTALDRQTQSNTALSGKLMKKKNMPTRKETKACWTCAKSKRKCGRTMPSCARCIEKRVPCVYPRSTRKAESAHRPLLSKAGRTPGLHPTVIGDETSLTTNLFSPDEFQWDSLLDFSFSSPLSQFQIPTATFTRTEFFLAPEAWEVTHDENTSKAAALITKATMKKYVAEVQSWLQRWITEGANPFIHPRMYSTKSPVCLQLAHATLASYIHRTPDNTDAILQSVEDRLHELVMEHDNTVEAHDVDGLFGQLARLHALLVYQIIGLFDGDIRCRHVTEFHIDVQSTWAMKLFHSASTILPKTTMDVAHLFGALPDSSTPAQQQWYLWILSESIRRTWLVAGAVSAIFLTLQQRRAICPGSIQYTARSGLWNASSAIEWERNFSGRDVAFLHGFESPKLFVDTKPADVDEFGTALLNMTAHREMLEKWKSKAACV
;
A
#
# COMPACT_ATOMS: atom_id res chain seq x y z
N MET A 1 -39.40 -39.81 -38.76
CA MET A 1 -40.23 -38.61 -38.48
C MET A 1 -39.29 -37.42 -38.37
N ARG A 2 -39.19 -36.62 -39.44
CA ARG A 2 -38.33 -35.43 -39.58
C ARG A 2 -38.85 -34.31 -38.68
N PHE A 3 -37.98 -33.53 -38.03
CA PHE A 3 -38.13 -32.07 -37.90
C PHE A 3 -36.79 -31.44 -37.44
N TYR A 4 -35.94 -31.12 -38.42
CA TYR A 4 -34.84 -30.16 -38.26
C TYR A 4 -35.43 -28.75 -38.38
N LEU A 5 -35.39 -27.97 -37.31
CA LEU A 5 -35.75 -26.56 -37.30
C LEU A 5 -34.65 -25.73 -37.99
N ARG A 6 -34.83 -25.46 -39.29
CA ARG A 6 -34.10 -24.40 -40.00
C ARG A 6 -34.67 -23.05 -39.54
N ILE A 7 -34.04 -22.44 -38.55
CA ILE A 7 -34.19 -21.00 -38.31
C ILE A 7 -33.32 -20.29 -39.35
N THR A 8 -33.94 -19.60 -40.31
CA THR A 8 -33.21 -18.81 -41.30
C THR A 8 -32.67 -17.53 -40.66
N ASN A 9 -31.45 -17.12 -41.04
CA ASN A 9 -30.77 -15.92 -40.53
C ASN A 9 -31.63 -14.63 -40.57
N ALA A 10 -32.60 -14.55 -41.47
CA ALA A 10 -33.55 -13.43 -41.56
C ALA A 10 -34.49 -13.32 -40.33
N SER A 11 -34.86 -14.44 -39.72
CA SER A 11 -35.73 -14.48 -38.53
C SER A 11 -34.99 -14.00 -37.28
N LEU A 12 -33.74 -14.44 -37.10
CA LEU A 12 -32.88 -14.02 -35.98
C LEU A 12 -32.58 -12.51 -36.05
N TYR A 13 -32.31 -11.99 -37.25
CA TYR A 13 -32.03 -10.57 -37.46
C TYR A 13 -33.27 -9.70 -37.18
N SER A 14 -34.47 -10.20 -37.52
CA SER A 14 -35.73 -9.50 -37.23
C SER A 14 -36.02 -9.44 -35.71
N LEU A 15 -35.68 -10.50 -34.98
CA LEU A 15 -35.83 -10.58 -33.52
C LEU A 15 -34.82 -9.68 -32.80
N LEU A 16 -33.56 -9.69 -33.23
CA LEU A 16 -32.52 -8.79 -32.70
C LEU A 16 -32.85 -7.31 -32.95
N ARG A 17 -33.37 -6.97 -34.13
CA ARG A 17 -33.77 -5.59 -34.44
C ARG A 17 -34.96 -5.12 -33.60
N ARG A 18 -35.92 -5.99 -33.31
CA ARG A 18 -37.04 -5.69 -32.40
C ARG A 18 -36.57 -5.54 -30.95
N ALA A 19 -35.66 -6.40 -30.48
CA ALA A 19 -35.07 -6.29 -29.14
C ALA A 19 -34.27 -4.99 -28.96
N LEU A 20 -33.48 -4.59 -29.96
CA LEU A 20 -32.74 -3.32 -29.96
C LEU A 20 -33.67 -2.09 -29.94
N LEU A 21 -34.80 -2.13 -30.68
CA LEU A 21 -35.77 -1.03 -30.68
C LEU A 21 -36.48 -0.88 -29.32
N VAL A 22 -36.77 -1.99 -28.64
CA VAL A 22 -37.33 -2.00 -27.28
C VAL A 22 -36.32 -1.47 -26.26
N LEU A 23 -35.04 -1.85 -26.37
CA LEU A 23 -33.97 -1.31 -25.51
C LEU A 23 -33.75 0.19 -25.73
N TYR A 24 -33.79 0.65 -26.98
CA TYR A 24 -33.59 2.07 -27.30
C TYR A 24 -34.75 2.93 -26.79
N THR A 25 -36.00 2.45 -26.91
CA THR A 25 -37.18 3.15 -26.39
C THR A 25 -37.28 3.12 -24.85
N ALA A 26 -36.72 2.09 -24.20
CA ALA A 26 -36.59 2.04 -22.75
C ALA A 26 -35.54 3.04 -22.22
N LEU A 27 -34.39 3.13 -22.89
CA LEU A 27 -33.34 4.10 -22.58
C LEU A 27 -33.83 5.55 -22.75
N ASP A 28 -34.61 5.84 -23.79
CA ASP A 28 -35.15 7.18 -24.06
C ASP A 28 -36.26 7.61 -23.06
N ARG A 29 -37.03 6.65 -22.52
CA ARG A 29 -37.96 6.91 -21.40
C ARG A 29 -37.21 7.18 -20.10
N GLN A 30 -36.07 6.52 -19.88
CA GLN A 30 -35.29 6.68 -18.66
C GLN A 30 -34.56 8.03 -18.62
N THR A 31 -34.05 8.52 -19.76
CA THR A 31 -33.47 9.88 -19.91
C THR A 31 -34.53 10.99 -19.77
N GLN A 32 -35.76 10.78 -20.26
CA GLN A 32 -36.86 11.74 -20.06
C GLN A 32 -37.37 11.77 -18.60
N SER A 33 -37.37 10.65 -17.88
CA SER A 33 -37.72 10.64 -16.45
C SER A 33 -36.67 11.33 -15.56
N ASN A 34 -35.39 11.19 -15.90
CA ASN A 34 -34.29 11.80 -15.15
C ASN A 34 -34.20 13.32 -15.36
N THR A 35 -34.59 13.82 -16.54
CA THR A 35 -34.67 15.26 -16.82
C THR A 35 -35.89 15.91 -16.14
N ALA A 36 -37.01 15.18 -15.99
CA ALA A 36 -38.19 15.65 -15.26
C ALA A 36 -37.99 15.70 -13.72
N LEU A 37 -37.16 14.81 -13.15
CA LEU A 37 -36.85 14.81 -11.71
C LEU A 37 -35.88 15.93 -11.31
N SER A 38 -34.94 16.28 -12.19
CA SER A 38 -33.95 17.35 -11.96
C SER A 38 -34.57 18.76 -11.92
N GLY A 39 -35.73 18.95 -12.59
CA GLY A 39 -36.42 20.24 -12.65
C GLY A 39 -37.25 20.63 -11.43
N LYS A 40 -37.43 19.77 -10.42
CA LYS A 40 -38.37 20.00 -9.30
C LYS A 40 -37.77 20.23 -7.91
N LEU A 41 -36.44 20.29 -7.75
CA LEU A 41 -35.80 20.51 -6.44
C LEU A 41 -34.91 21.76 -6.35
N MET A 42 -35.44 22.93 -6.73
CA MET A 42 -34.81 24.23 -6.44
C MET A 42 -35.90 25.26 -6.02
N LYS A 43 -36.32 25.23 -4.75
CA LYS A 43 -37.00 26.36 -4.10
C LYS A 43 -36.23 26.75 -2.81
N LYS A 44 -35.70 27.98 -2.88
CA LYS A 44 -34.96 28.80 -1.90
C LYS A 44 -35.12 28.44 -0.40
N LYS A 45 -33.97 28.29 0.28
CA LYS A 45 -33.73 28.81 1.64
C LYS A 45 -32.42 29.62 1.64
N ASN A 46 -32.49 30.86 2.10
CA ASN A 46 -31.35 31.77 2.28
C ASN A 46 -30.47 31.31 3.47
N MET A 47 -29.15 31.37 3.30
CA MET A 47 -28.10 31.13 4.33
C MET A 47 -26.81 31.84 3.84
N PRO A 48 -25.92 32.32 4.73
CA PRO A 48 -25.17 33.57 4.53
C PRO A 48 -23.98 33.44 3.57
N THR A 49 -23.58 34.58 3.03
CA THR A 49 -22.54 34.79 2.02
C THR A 49 -21.19 34.18 2.41
N ARG A 50 -20.89 33.00 1.87
CA ARG A 50 -19.54 32.43 1.76
C ARG A 50 -18.73 33.32 0.81
N LYS A 51 -17.60 33.88 1.29
CA LYS A 51 -16.67 34.75 0.53
C LYS A 51 -16.48 34.22 -0.90
N GLU A 52 -16.74 35.08 -1.88
CA GLU A 52 -16.75 34.76 -3.31
C GLU A 52 -15.48 34.03 -3.77
N THR A 53 -15.64 32.82 -4.29
CA THR A 53 -14.58 32.14 -5.03
C THR A 53 -14.29 32.90 -6.32
N LYS A 54 -13.03 33.29 -6.52
CA LYS A 54 -12.56 34.06 -7.69
C LYS A 54 -12.80 33.24 -8.97
N ALA A 55 -13.19 33.93 -10.06
CA ALA A 55 -13.27 33.31 -11.39
C ALA A 55 -11.90 32.76 -11.83
N CYS A 56 -11.89 31.74 -12.69
CA CYS A 56 -10.62 31.27 -13.28
C CYS A 56 -9.96 32.37 -14.11
N TRP A 57 -8.64 32.30 -14.27
CA TRP A 57 -7.81 33.27 -15.01
C TRP A 57 -8.34 33.54 -16.42
N THR A 58 -8.72 32.49 -17.15
CA THR A 58 -9.20 32.61 -18.53
C THR A 58 -10.54 33.33 -18.64
N CYS A 59 -11.48 33.05 -17.72
CA CYS A 59 -12.76 33.76 -17.68
C CYS A 59 -12.62 35.19 -17.12
N ALA A 60 -11.73 35.40 -16.15
CA ALA A 60 -11.44 36.73 -15.61
C ALA A 60 -10.81 37.63 -16.68
N LYS A 61 -9.77 37.16 -17.38
CA LYS A 61 -9.09 37.89 -18.47
C LYS A 61 -10.03 38.22 -19.63
N SER A 62 -10.95 37.31 -19.96
CA SER A 62 -11.95 37.53 -21.00
C SER A 62 -13.22 38.25 -20.54
N LYS A 63 -13.29 38.71 -19.28
CA LYS A 63 -14.43 39.42 -18.65
C LYS A 63 -15.77 38.71 -18.82
N ARG A 64 -15.79 37.39 -18.57
CA ARG A 64 -16.98 36.54 -18.78
C ARG A 64 -17.28 35.72 -17.53
N LYS A 65 -18.56 35.34 -17.38
CA LYS A 65 -19.03 34.56 -16.24
C LYS A 65 -18.33 33.19 -16.20
N CYS A 66 -17.67 32.88 -15.09
CA CYS A 66 -17.03 31.59 -14.86
C CYS A 66 -18.04 30.62 -14.21
N GLY A 67 -18.11 29.39 -14.71
CA GLY A 67 -18.96 28.33 -14.14
C GLY A 67 -18.48 27.80 -12.79
N ARG A 68 -17.24 28.10 -12.38
CA ARG A 68 -16.63 27.74 -11.09
C ARG A 68 -16.60 26.24 -10.76
N THR A 69 -16.83 25.37 -11.74
CA THR A 69 -16.63 23.92 -11.62
C THR A 69 -15.13 23.60 -11.69
N MET A 70 -14.67 22.68 -10.84
CA MET A 70 -13.31 22.13 -10.83
C MET A 70 -13.32 20.74 -11.47
N PRO A 71 -12.27 20.32 -12.21
CA PRO A 71 -11.01 21.03 -12.44
C PRO A 71 -11.06 22.11 -13.53
N SER A 72 -12.13 22.16 -14.34
CA SER A 72 -12.31 23.17 -15.39
C SER A 72 -13.75 23.67 -15.46
N CYS A 73 -13.92 24.98 -15.70
CA CYS A 73 -15.25 25.55 -15.89
C CYS A 73 -15.83 25.12 -17.25
N ALA A 74 -17.15 24.92 -17.33
CA ALA A 74 -17.85 24.48 -18.55
C ALA A 74 -17.45 25.26 -19.82
N ARG A 75 -17.26 26.57 -19.71
CA ARG A 75 -16.82 27.42 -20.83
C ARG A 75 -15.39 27.12 -21.29
N CYS A 76 -14.47 26.89 -20.36
CA CYS A 76 -13.09 26.56 -20.71
C CYS A 76 -13.00 25.17 -21.35
N ILE A 77 -13.85 24.24 -20.92
CA ILE A 77 -14.00 22.91 -21.54
C ILE A 77 -14.51 23.06 -22.98
N GLU A 78 -15.61 23.78 -23.18
CA GLU A 78 -16.22 23.99 -24.49
C GLU A 78 -15.26 24.69 -25.47
N LYS A 79 -14.52 25.69 -24.99
CA LYS A 79 -13.55 26.42 -25.79
C LYS A 79 -12.18 25.74 -25.89
N ARG A 80 -12.00 24.59 -25.23
CA ARG A 80 -10.73 23.85 -25.14
C ARG A 80 -9.53 24.76 -24.81
N VAL A 81 -9.72 25.66 -23.84
CA VAL A 81 -8.68 26.57 -23.36
C VAL A 81 -8.32 26.23 -21.90
N PRO A 82 -7.06 26.45 -21.48
CA PRO A 82 -6.63 26.18 -20.12
C PRO A 82 -7.53 26.85 -19.07
N CYS A 83 -7.93 26.11 -18.05
CA CYS A 83 -8.74 26.62 -16.94
C CYS A 83 -7.92 26.58 -15.66
N VAL A 84 -7.39 27.74 -15.24
CA VAL A 84 -6.56 27.84 -14.03
C VAL A 84 -7.23 28.79 -13.05
N TYR A 85 -7.57 28.31 -11.86
CA TYR A 85 -8.08 29.18 -10.80
C TYR A 85 -6.93 29.82 -10.01
N PRO A 86 -7.02 31.12 -9.68
CA PRO A 86 -6.00 31.75 -8.86
C PRO A 86 -5.93 31.10 -7.47
N ARG A 87 -4.73 30.64 -7.07
CA ARG A 87 -4.48 30.14 -5.71
C ARG A 87 -4.78 31.26 -4.72
N SER A 88 -5.48 30.94 -3.63
CA SER A 88 -5.80 31.89 -2.58
C SER A 88 -4.50 32.32 -1.88
N THR A 89 -3.98 33.49 -2.22
CA THR A 89 -2.90 34.13 -1.47
C THR A 89 -3.45 34.59 -0.13
N ARG A 90 -3.30 33.77 0.92
CA ARG A 90 -3.37 34.31 2.27
C ARG A 90 -2.14 35.20 2.41
N LYS A 91 -2.35 36.52 2.54
CA LYS A 91 -1.28 37.45 2.90
C LYS A 91 -0.69 36.98 4.24
N ALA A 92 0.57 36.58 4.23
CA ALA A 92 1.41 36.64 5.41
C ALA A 92 1.63 38.12 5.71
N GLU A 93 0.89 38.65 6.69
CA GLU A 93 1.20 39.97 7.24
C GLU A 93 2.46 39.88 8.09
N SER A 94 3.39 40.75 7.73
CA SER A 94 4.69 40.97 8.34
C SER A 94 4.58 41.38 9.80
N ALA A 95 5.31 40.69 10.67
CA ALA A 95 5.75 41.25 11.94
C ALA A 95 7.23 40.87 12.18
N HIS A 96 8.12 41.42 11.36
CA HIS A 96 9.51 41.63 11.78
C HIS A 96 9.61 43.03 12.38
N ARG A 97 9.75 43.12 13.70
CA ARG A 97 10.41 44.26 14.36
C ARG A 97 11.34 43.69 15.45
N PRO A 98 12.66 43.92 15.36
CA PRO A 98 13.58 43.52 16.41
C PRO A 98 13.61 44.59 17.49
N LEU A 99 13.49 44.18 18.77
CA LEU A 99 13.90 45.01 19.90
C LEU A 99 14.89 44.24 20.75
N LEU A 100 16.15 44.60 20.58
CA LEU A 100 17.21 44.42 21.58
C LEU A 100 17.03 45.50 22.65
N SER A 101 16.94 45.12 23.93
CA SER A 101 17.95 45.48 24.94
C SER A 101 17.59 45.04 26.37
N LYS A 102 18.57 44.31 26.95
CA LYS A 102 19.11 44.34 28.32
C LYS A 102 18.22 44.13 29.57
N ALA A 103 18.63 43.04 30.26
CA ALA A 103 19.04 42.95 31.67
C ALA A 103 18.00 42.61 32.76
N GLY A 104 18.30 41.54 33.51
CA GLY A 104 17.85 41.39 34.90
C GLY A 104 17.60 39.95 35.39
N ARG A 105 18.63 39.35 36.02
CA ARG A 105 18.65 38.45 37.21
C ARG A 105 17.64 37.29 37.35
N THR A 106 18.20 36.11 37.64
CA THR A 106 17.60 34.87 38.23
C THR A 106 17.02 35.12 39.65
N PRO A 107 16.37 34.16 40.38
CA PRO A 107 16.24 32.70 40.16
C PRO A 107 14.86 32.03 40.45
N GLY A 108 14.70 30.80 39.92
CA GLY A 108 14.14 29.62 40.60
C GLY A 108 12.66 29.56 40.98
N LEU A 109 11.95 28.54 40.48
CA LEU A 109 11.07 27.65 41.27
C LEU A 109 10.57 26.49 40.39
N HIS A 110 10.94 25.27 40.81
CA HIS A 110 10.35 24.00 40.39
C HIS A 110 8.97 23.85 41.05
N PRO A 111 8.05 23.06 40.48
CA PRO A 111 7.68 21.88 41.26
C PRO A 111 7.58 20.59 40.45
N THR A 112 8.08 19.56 41.12
CA THR A 112 8.00 18.14 40.82
C THR A 112 6.57 17.70 41.09
N VAL A 113 5.94 16.99 40.16
CA VAL A 113 4.82 16.09 40.48
C VAL A 113 5.17 14.71 39.94
N ILE A 114 5.49 13.84 40.89
CA ILE A 114 5.52 12.39 40.73
C ILE A 114 4.05 11.95 40.70
N GLY A 115 3.67 11.24 39.64
CA GLY A 115 2.36 10.64 39.47
C GLY A 115 2.53 9.37 38.64
N ASP A 116 2.73 8.28 39.35
CA ASP A 116 2.74 6.91 38.89
C ASP A 116 1.32 6.53 38.44
N GLU A 117 1.09 6.26 37.15
CA GLU A 117 -0.09 5.53 36.69
C GLU A 117 0.25 4.66 35.48
N THR A 118 0.38 3.37 35.77
CA THR A 118 0.12 2.25 34.88
C THR A 118 -1.06 2.51 33.95
N SER A 119 -0.83 2.56 32.64
CA SER A 119 -1.91 2.66 31.63
C SER A 119 -1.78 1.59 30.55
N LEU A 120 -2.43 0.46 30.86
CA LEU A 120 -3.40 -0.27 30.05
C LEU A 120 -3.28 -0.12 28.51
N THR A 121 -2.55 -1.03 27.89
CA THR A 121 -2.67 -1.32 26.45
C THR A 121 -3.99 -2.04 26.19
N THR A 122 -5.00 -1.31 25.70
CA THR A 122 -6.29 -1.88 25.27
C THR A 122 -6.36 -1.83 23.75
N ASN A 123 -6.76 -2.94 23.12
CA ASN A 123 -6.77 -3.17 21.67
C ASN A 123 -7.47 -2.04 20.88
N LEU A 124 -6.70 -1.28 20.09
CA LEU A 124 -7.15 -0.10 19.32
C LEU A 124 -7.74 -0.40 17.92
N PHE A 125 -7.92 -1.68 17.58
CA PHE A 125 -8.69 -2.10 16.40
C PHE A 125 -9.64 -3.20 16.84
N SER A 126 -10.92 -2.87 17.08
CA SER A 126 -11.92 -3.85 17.52
C SER A 126 -12.40 -4.71 16.35
N PRO A 127 -12.26 -6.05 16.40
CA PRO A 127 -13.00 -6.95 15.53
C PRO A 127 -14.25 -7.45 16.27
N ASP A 128 -15.44 -7.01 15.87
CA ASP A 128 -16.70 -7.57 16.37
C ASP A 128 -16.73 -9.10 16.22
N GLU A 129 -16.96 -9.79 17.35
CA GLU A 129 -17.09 -11.22 17.51
C GLU A 129 -18.33 -11.77 16.79
N PHE A 130 -18.16 -12.81 15.97
CA PHE A 130 -19.23 -13.73 15.59
C PHE A 130 -18.67 -15.16 15.61
N GLN A 131 -19.12 -15.93 16.59
CA GLN A 131 -18.76 -17.33 16.86
C GLN A 131 -19.59 -18.27 15.98
N TRP A 132 -18.95 -19.24 15.30
CA TRP A 132 -19.61 -20.43 14.77
C TRP A 132 -18.69 -21.65 14.83
N ASP A 133 -19.12 -22.66 15.59
CA ASP A 133 -18.66 -24.04 15.54
C ASP A 133 -19.14 -24.72 14.25
N SER A 134 -18.31 -25.56 13.64
CA SER A 134 -18.58 -27.01 13.52
C SER A 134 -17.62 -27.69 12.53
N LEU A 135 -17.39 -28.96 12.82
CA LEU A 135 -16.42 -29.92 12.30
C LEU A 135 -16.87 -30.51 10.96
N LEU A 136 -15.94 -30.75 10.03
CA LEU A 136 -15.96 -31.91 9.14
C LEU A 136 -14.53 -32.33 8.78
N ASP A 137 -14.23 -33.58 9.10
CA ASP A 137 -12.97 -34.30 8.92
C ASP A 137 -12.93 -34.92 7.50
N PHE A 138 -11.88 -34.65 6.72
CA PHE A 138 -11.65 -35.32 5.44
C PHE A 138 -10.17 -35.58 5.21
N SER A 139 -9.77 -36.85 5.37
CA SER A 139 -8.44 -37.36 5.07
C SER A 139 -8.15 -37.34 3.57
N PHE A 140 -7.04 -36.71 3.16
CA PHE A 140 -6.54 -36.76 1.78
C PHE A 140 -5.15 -37.40 1.73
N SER A 141 -5.06 -38.51 0.99
CA SER A 141 -3.79 -39.13 0.59
C SER A 141 -3.44 -38.65 -0.82
N SER A 142 -2.24 -38.09 -1.03
CA SER A 142 -1.77 -37.72 -2.37
C SER A 142 -0.32 -38.15 -2.61
N PRO A 143 0.03 -38.63 -3.83
CA PRO A 143 1.34 -39.19 -4.13
C PRO A 143 2.31 -38.10 -4.60
N LEU A 144 3.52 -38.11 -4.02
CA LEU A 144 4.64 -37.23 -4.40
C LEU A 144 5.29 -37.74 -5.69
N SER A 145 5.24 -36.95 -6.76
CA SER A 145 6.14 -37.12 -7.92
C SER A 145 7.36 -36.21 -7.75
N GLN A 146 8.53 -36.83 -7.61
CA GLN A 146 9.83 -36.16 -7.50
C GLN A 146 10.22 -35.48 -8.82
N PHE A 147 10.43 -34.17 -8.78
CA PHE A 147 11.18 -33.46 -9.81
C PHE A 147 12.58 -33.13 -9.26
N GLN A 148 13.62 -33.57 -9.97
CA GLN A 148 15.03 -33.32 -9.65
C GLN A 148 15.44 -31.89 -10.06
N ILE A 149 16.20 -31.22 -9.19
CA ILE A 149 16.75 -29.88 -9.41
C ILE A 149 18.17 -30.02 -10.00
N PRO A 150 18.57 -29.26 -11.04
CA PRO A 150 19.94 -29.23 -11.53
C PRO A 150 20.87 -28.48 -10.57
N THR A 151 21.95 -29.15 -10.15
CA THR A 151 23.01 -28.61 -9.30
C THR A 151 23.92 -27.70 -10.13
N ALA A 152 23.72 -26.38 -10.06
CA ALA A 152 24.69 -25.39 -10.57
C ALA A 152 25.28 -24.61 -9.39
N THR A 153 26.61 -24.57 -9.32
CA THR A 153 27.42 -23.84 -8.34
C THR A 153 27.25 -22.33 -8.54
N PHE A 154 26.26 -21.75 -7.86
CA PHE A 154 25.99 -20.32 -7.82
C PHE A 154 27.02 -19.62 -6.91
N THR A 155 27.69 -18.56 -7.38
CA THR A 155 28.44 -17.66 -6.51
C THR A 155 27.44 -16.99 -5.55
N ARG A 156 27.45 -17.44 -4.29
CA ARG A 156 26.45 -17.20 -3.22
C ARG A 156 26.08 -15.73 -2.97
N THR A 157 26.81 -14.77 -3.51
CA THR A 157 26.77 -13.37 -3.10
C THR A 157 25.70 -12.50 -3.77
N GLU A 158 25.06 -12.88 -4.88
CA GLU A 158 24.16 -11.95 -5.60
C GLU A 158 22.82 -12.55 -6.05
N PHE A 159 22.37 -13.67 -5.48
CA PHE A 159 21.10 -14.31 -5.85
C PHE A 159 19.90 -13.33 -5.85
N PHE A 160 19.92 -12.33 -4.98
CA PHE A 160 18.86 -11.33 -4.85
C PHE A 160 18.86 -10.27 -5.96
N LEU A 161 19.91 -10.21 -6.79
CA LEU A 161 20.03 -9.35 -7.96
C LEU A 161 19.78 -10.10 -9.27
N ALA A 162 19.72 -11.44 -9.23
CA ALA A 162 19.49 -12.26 -10.40
C ALA A 162 18.15 -11.88 -11.08
N PRO A 163 18.02 -11.99 -12.41
CA PRO A 163 16.78 -11.62 -13.10
C PRO A 163 15.53 -12.31 -12.54
N GLU A 164 15.66 -13.55 -12.10
CA GLU A 164 14.61 -14.37 -11.50
C GLU A 164 14.08 -13.75 -10.19
N ALA A 165 14.95 -13.05 -9.45
CA ALA A 165 14.60 -12.34 -8.22
C ALA A 165 13.67 -11.13 -8.46
N TRP A 166 13.47 -10.76 -9.73
CA TRP A 166 12.65 -9.65 -10.21
C TRP A 166 11.57 -10.10 -11.21
N GLU A 167 11.20 -11.38 -11.18
CA GLU A 167 10.10 -11.91 -11.97
C GLU A 167 8.80 -11.98 -11.17
N VAL A 168 7.69 -11.57 -11.78
CA VAL A 168 6.35 -11.74 -11.21
C VAL A 168 5.79 -13.06 -11.74
N THR A 169 5.57 -14.01 -10.82
CA THR A 169 4.96 -15.30 -11.15
C THR A 169 3.50 -15.33 -10.73
N HIS A 170 2.70 -16.08 -11.51
CA HIS A 170 1.31 -16.37 -11.21
C HIS A 170 1.15 -17.89 -11.15
N ASP A 171 0.58 -18.42 -10.07
CA ASP A 171 0.33 -19.87 -9.98
C ASP A 171 -0.88 -20.24 -10.88
N GLU A 172 -0.71 -21.15 -11.82
CA GLU A 172 -1.83 -21.64 -12.65
C GLU A 172 -2.90 -22.37 -11.82
N ASN A 173 -2.53 -22.89 -10.64
CA ASN A 173 -3.45 -23.49 -9.66
C ASN A 173 -4.09 -22.46 -8.70
N THR A 174 -3.90 -21.14 -8.92
CA THR A 174 -4.43 -20.04 -8.09
C THR A 174 -5.92 -20.21 -7.78
N SER A 175 -6.72 -20.78 -8.69
CA SER A 175 -8.17 -21.00 -8.47
C SER A 175 -8.47 -21.90 -7.26
N LYS A 176 -7.68 -22.95 -7.02
CA LYS A 176 -7.87 -23.87 -5.88
C LYS A 176 -7.31 -23.28 -4.58
N ALA A 177 -6.17 -22.59 -4.65
CA ALA A 177 -5.57 -21.92 -3.49
C ALA A 177 -6.41 -20.70 -3.04
N ALA A 178 -6.96 -19.92 -3.97
CA ALA A 178 -7.81 -18.77 -3.68
C ALA A 178 -9.12 -19.16 -2.98
N ALA A 179 -9.66 -20.36 -3.24
CA ALA A 179 -10.85 -20.87 -2.57
C ALA A 179 -10.63 -21.10 -1.05
N LEU A 180 -9.38 -21.23 -0.61
CA LEU A 180 -9.01 -21.45 0.79
C LEU A 180 -8.80 -20.13 1.56
N ILE A 181 -8.66 -19.00 0.86
CA ILE A 181 -8.46 -17.70 1.49
C ILE A 181 -9.81 -17.18 1.99
N THR A 182 -10.00 -17.23 3.31
CA THR A 182 -11.26 -16.81 3.93
C THR A 182 -11.27 -15.31 4.25
N LYS A 183 -12.46 -14.74 4.44
CA LYS A 183 -12.63 -13.37 4.98
C LYS A 183 -11.92 -13.18 6.32
N ALA A 184 -11.90 -14.19 7.17
CA ALA A 184 -11.22 -14.14 8.46
C ALA A 184 -9.70 -14.04 8.28
N THR A 185 -9.14 -14.84 7.38
CA THR A 185 -7.70 -14.80 7.03
C THR A 185 -7.30 -13.43 6.48
N MET A 186 -8.10 -12.88 5.55
CA MET A 186 -7.88 -11.55 5.00
C MET A 186 -7.88 -10.46 6.06
N LYS A 187 -8.89 -10.47 6.95
CA LYS A 187 -8.96 -9.51 8.08
C LYS A 187 -7.77 -9.64 9.03
N LYS A 188 -7.32 -10.88 9.29
CA LYS A 188 -6.16 -11.13 10.14
C LYS A 188 -4.90 -10.50 9.53
N TYR A 189 -4.65 -10.69 8.23
CA TYR A 189 -3.51 -10.07 7.56
C TYR A 189 -3.55 -8.53 7.62
N VAL A 190 -4.73 -7.92 7.43
CA VAL A 190 -4.89 -6.45 7.60
C VAL A 190 -4.53 -6.02 9.01
N ALA A 191 -5.00 -6.73 10.03
CA ALA A 191 -4.67 -6.45 11.43
C ALA A 191 -3.16 -6.59 11.71
N GLU A 192 -2.50 -7.60 11.14
CA GLU A 192 -1.04 -7.76 11.24
C GLU A 192 -0.32 -6.53 10.65
N VAL A 193 -0.66 -6.12 9.43
CA VAL A 193 -0.07 -4.94 8.77
C VAL A 193 -0.34 -3.66 9.57
N GLN A 194 -1.53 -3.50 10.14
CA GLN A 194 -1.83 -2.37 11.03
C GLN A 194 -0.95 -2.38 12.29
N SER A 195 -0.69 -3.56 12.88
CA SER A 195 0.23 -3.69 14.01
C SER A 195 1.68 -3.35 13.63
N TRP A 196 2.09 -3.66 12.40
CA TRP A 196 3.42 -3.31 11.87
C TRP A 196 3.58 -1.81 11.73
N LEU A 197 2.52 -1.11 11.32
CA LEU A 197 2.51 0.35 11.28
C LEU A 197 2.56 0.96 12.69
N GLN A 198 1.87 0.38 13.66
CA GLN A 198 1.99 0.82 15.05
C GLN A 198 3.42 0.66 15.58
N ARG A 199 4.06 -0.50 15.37
CA ARG A 199 5.46 -0.71 15.75
C ARG A 199 6.42 0.23 15.05
N TRP A 200 6.16 0.60 13.80
CA TRP A 200 6.99 1.58 13.12
C TRP A 200 7.05 2.92 13.87
N ILE A 201 5.96 3.34 14.53
CA ILE A 201 5.95 4.56 15.36
C ILE A 201 6.78 4.42 16.63
N THR A 202 6.82 3.24 17.25
CA THR A 202 7.53 3.02 18.52
C THR A 202 8.99 2.62 18.33
N GLU A 203 9.31 1.87 17.29
CA GLU A 203 10.61 1.23 17.07
C GLU A 203 11.37 1.83 15.87
N GLY A 204 10.72 2.63 15.02
CA GLY A 204 11.31 3.16 13.80
C GLY A 204 11.52 2.13 12.69
N ALA A 205 11.06 0.88 12.90
CA ALA A 205 11.19 -0.23 11.97
C ALA A 205 9.96 -1.14 12.01
N ASN A 206 9.77 -1.95 10.95
CA ASN A 206 8.78 -3.01 10.91
C ASN A 206 9.20 -4.09 9.88
N PRO A 207 8.39 -5.14 9.66
CA PRO A 207 8.75 -6.24 8.75
C PRO A 207 8.96 -5.87 7.26
N PHE A 208 8.60 -4.67 6.81
CA PHE A 208 8.87 -4.17 5.44
C PHE A 208 9.62 -2.82 5.37
N ILE A 209 9.75 -2.11 6.50
CA ILE A 209 10.59 -0.90 6.66
C ILE A 209 11.79 -1.26 7.56
N HIS A 210 12.95 -1.45 6.93
CA HIS A 210 14.17 -1.89 7.64
C HIS A 210 14.71 -0.78 8.58
N PRO A 211 15.21 -1.13 9.80
CA PRO A 211 15.72 -0.14 10.77
C PRO A 211 16.81 0.79 10.23
N ARG A 212 17.63 0.31 9.29
CA ARG A 212 18.72 1.09 8.73
C ARG A 212 18.28 2.14 7.70
N MET A 213 17.16 1.96 7.00
CA MET A 213 16.84 2.76 5.81
C MET A 213 16.69 4.25 6.09
N TYR A 214 15.88 4.63 7.07
CA TYR A 214 15.54 6.04 7.33
C TYR A 214 16.18 6.62 8.60
N SER A 215 17.09 5.86 9.22
CA SER A 215 17.74 6.24 10.48
C SER A 215 18.55 7.53 10.39
N THR A 216 19.26 7.74 9.27
CA THR A 216 20.12 8.92 9.07
C THR A 216 19.47 9.98 8.19
N LYS A 217 18.75 9.56 7.14
CA LYS A 217 18.11 10.44 6.16
C LYS A 217 16.66 10.00 5.97
N SER A 218 15.74 10.64 6.66
CA SER A 218 14.30 10.40 6.49
C SER A 218 13.72 11.41 5.48
N PRO A 219 13.21 10.97 4.31
CA PRO A 219 12.54 11.85 3.35
C PRO A 219 11.31 12.54 3.95
N VAL A 220 11.02 13.77 3.50
CA VAL A 220 9.91 14.59 4.02
C VAL A 220 8.56 13.86 3.96
N CYS A 221 8.30 13.11 2.88
CA CYS A 221 7.05 12.34 2.75
C CYS A 221 6.87 11.32 3.89
N LEU A 222 7.95 10.69 4.35
CA LEU A 222 7.91 9.74 5.45
C LEU A 222 7.82 10.41 6.81
N GLN A 223 8.47 11.55 7.00
CA GLN A 223 8.30 12.34 8.24
C GLN A 223 6.83 12.75 8.42
N LEU A 224 6.18 13.20 7.33
CA LEU A 224 4.76 13.54 7.34
C LEU A 224 3.87 12.32 7.56
N ALA A 225 4.16 11.19 6.91
CA ALA A 225 3.41 9.95 7.10
C ALA A 225 3.53 9.44 8.55
N HIS A 226 4.73 9.48 9.11
CA HIS A 226 5.01 9.10 10.50
C HIS A 226 4.24 9.98 11.48
N ALA A 227 4.31 11.31 11.33
CA ALA A 227 3.57 12.25 12.19
C ALA A 227 2.05 12.07 12.08
N THR A 228 1.55 11.85 10.86
CA THR A 228 0.12 11.62 10.60
C THR A 228 -0.35 10.30 11.22
N LEU A 229 0.41 9.22 11.06
CA LEU A 229 0.11 7.92 11.65
C LEU A 229 0.18 7.96 13.18
N ALA A 230 1.19 8.63 13.76
CA ALA A 230 1.26 8.84 15.20
C ALA A 230 0.04 9.60 15.74
N SER A 231 -0.39 10.65 15.03
CA SER A 231 -1.61 11.38 15.37
C SER A 231 -2.86 10.51 15.26
N TYR A 232 -2.94 9.68 14.21
CA TYR A 232 -4.03 8.72 14.00
C TYR A 232 -4.11 7.67 15.11
N ILE A 233 -2.99 7.11 15.55
CA ILE A 233 -2.94 6.13 16.64
C ILE A 233 -3.43 6.73 17.96
N HIS A 234 -3.09 8.00 18.24
CA HIS A 234 -3.45 8.70 19.48
C HIS A 234 -4.70 9.58 19.34
N ARG A 235 -5.52 9.36 18.31
CA ARG A 235 -6.74 10.13 18.10
C ARG A 235 -7.73 9.91 19.24
N THR A 236 -8.57 10.92 19.45
CA THR A 236 -9.73 10.89 20.35
C THR A 236 -11.00 10.95 19.51
N PRO A 237 -12.18 10.61 20.07
CA PRO A 237 -13.44 10.78 19.35
C PRO A 237 -13.64 12.20 18.80
N ASP A 238 -13.20 13.22 19.54
CA ASP A 238 -13.41 14.63 19.18
C ASP A 238 -12.54 15.13 18.02
N ASN A 239 -11.36 14.54 17.80
CA ASN A 239 -10.42 14.97 16.76
C ASN A 239 -10.28 14.00 15.58
N THR A 240 -11.03 12.89 15.59
CA THR A 240 -10.95 11.83 14.58
C THR A 240 -11.20 12.39 13.17
N ASP A 241 -12.26 13.17 12.97
CA ASP A 241 -12.59 13.74 11.65
C ASP A 241 -11.47 14.66 11.10
N ALA A 242 -10.87 15.47 11.97
CA ALA A 242 -9.79 16.37 11.59
C ALA A 242 -8.52 15.59 11.19
N ILE A 243 -8.23 14.49 11.89
CA ILE A 243 -7.08 13.63 11.57
C ILE A 243 -7.32 12.87 10.27
N LEU A 244 -8.53 12.33 10.05
CA LEU A 244 -8.86 11.67 8.78
C LEU A 244 -8.83 12.64 7.60
N GLN A 245 -9.25 13.90 7.79
CA GLN A 245 -9.04 14.95 6.78
C GLN A 245 -7.55 15.18 6.50
N SER A 246 -6.70 15.18 7.53
CA SER A 246 -5.26 15.30 7.35
C SER A 246 -4.68 14.11 6.57
N VAL A 247 -5.16 12.89 6.80
CA VAL A 247 -4.75 11.70 6.02
C VAL A 247 -5.08 11.90 4.54
N GLU A 248 -6.30 12.33 4.23
CA GLU A 248 -6.73 12.61 2.86
C GLU A 248 -5.91 13.72 2.19
N ASP A 249 -5.71 14.85 2.88
CA ASP A 249 -4.96 15.98 2.36
C ASP A 249 -3.51 15.57 2.04
N ARG A 250 -2.86 14.82 2.95
CA ARG A 250 -1.49 14.34 2.75
C ARG A 250 -1.36 13.30 1.64
N LEU A 251 -2.33 12.39 1.53
CA LEU A 251 -2.38 11.45 0.42
C LEU A 251 -2.51 12.18 -0.91
N HIS A 252 -3.39 13.17 -0.98
CA HIS A 252 -3.60 13.96 -2.20
C HIS A 252 -2.36 14.78 -2.57
N GLU A 253 -1.75 15.47 -1.61
CA GLU A 253 -0.49 16.22 -1.80
C GLU A 253 0.62 15.30 -2.33
N LEU A 254 0.82 14.15 -1.70
CA LEU A 254 1.85 13.18 -2.09
C LEU A 254 1.70 12.74 -3.55
N VAL A 255 0.47 12.42 -3.96
CA VAL A 255 0.17 11.96 -5.33
C VAL A 255 0.30 13.10 -6.34
N MET A 256 -0.15 14.31 -6.01
CA MET A 256 -0.06 15.47 -6.90
C MET A 256 1.37 15.96 -7.11
N GLU A 257 2.21 15.90 -6.09
CA GLU A 257 3.63 16.29 -6.20
C GLU A 257 4.45 15.31 -7.06
N HIS A 258 3.98 14.07 -7.20
CA HIS A 258 4.73 12.97 -7.79
C HIS A 258 3.99 12.30 -8.94
N ASP A 259 3.24 13.07 -9.72
CA ASP A 259 2.51 12.56 -10.88
C ASP A 259 3.47 11.94 -11.93
N ASN A 260 3.62 10.62 -11.82
CA ASN A 260 4.00 9.57 -12.77
C ASN A 260 5.14 9.75 -13.78
N THR A 261 5.88 10.85 -13.77
CA THR A 261 6.77 11.24 -14.89
C THR A 261 8.27 11.09 -14.63
N VAL A 262 8.70 10.88 -13.38
CA VAL A 262 10.13 10.77 -13.07
C VAL A 262 10.48 9.29 -12.83
N GLU A 263 11.07 8.68 -13.85
CA GLU A 263 11.72 7.38 -13.74
C GLU A 263 12.94 7.50 -12.81
N ALA A 264 13.20 6.46 -12.02
CA ALA A 264 14.46 6.37 -11.30
C ALA A 264 15.54 6.07 -12.32
N HIS A 265 16.67 6.78 -12.23
CA HIS A 265 17.84 6.54 -13.08
C HIS A 265 19.02 6.00 -12.27
N ASP A 266 18.92 6.06 -10.94
CA ASP A 266 19.95 5.68 -9.98
C ASP A 266 19.32 5.14 -8.68
N VAL A 267 20.19 4.74 -7.74
CA VAL A 267 19.80 4.19 -6.44
C VAL A 267 19.12 5.21 -5.52
N ASP A 268 19.49 6.49 -5.62
CA ASP A 268 18.82 7.59 -4.90
C ASP A 268 17.36 7.76 -5.35
N GLY A 269 17.13 7.69 -6.67
CA GLY A 269 15.81 7.70 -7.26
C GLY A 269 14.95 6.54 -6.78
N LEU A 270 15.50 5.32 -6.74
CA LEU A 270 14.82 4.14 -6.18
C LEU A 270 14.47 4.32 -4.70
N PHE A 271 15.42 4.80 -3.91
CA PHE A 271 15.21 5.05 -2.49
C PHE A 271 14.09 6.07 -2.26
N GLY A 272 14.05 7.15 -3.06
CA GLY A 272 12.98 8.14 -3.04
C GLY A 272 11.62 7.57 -3.47
N GLN A 273 11.57 6.75 -4.52
CA GLN A 273 10.34 6.07 -4.95
C GLN A 273 9.81 5.11 -3.89
N LEU A 274 10.69 4.32 -3.26
CA LEU A 274 10.33 3.42 -2.16
C LEU A 274 9.77 4.20 -0.95
N ALA A 275 10.40 5.31 -0.57
CA ALA A 275 9.91 6.16 0.52
C ALA A 275 8.51 6.73 0.25
N ARG A 276 8.23 7.13 -1.00
CA ARG A 276 6.89 7.58 -1.40
C ARG A 276 5.86 6.46 -1.36
N LEU A 277 6.24 5.25 -1.80
CA LEU A 277 5.35 4.10 -1.74
C LEU A 277 5.04 3.71 -0.28
N HIS A 278 6.03 3.71 0.61
CA HIS A 278 5.80 3.54 2.05
C HIS A 278 4.83 4.58 2.63
N ALA A 279 5.03 5.86 2.32
CA ALA A 279 4.13 6.93 2.77
C ALA A 279 2.70 6.74 2.23
N LEU A 280 2.57 6.38 0.96
CA LEU A 280 1.28 6.10 0.33
C LEU A 280 0.56 4.92 1.02
N LEU A 281 1.28 3.82 1.30
CA LEU A 281 0.73 2.66 1.98
C LEU A 281 0.22 3.01 3.38
N VAL A 282 0.93 3.85 4.14
CA VAL A 282 0.46 4.31 5.46
C VAL A 282 -0.89 5.00 5.36
N TYR A 283 -1.03 5.98 4.46
CA TYR A 283 -2.30 6.68 4.27
C TYR A 283 -3.40 5.76 3.74
N GLN A 284 -3.07 4.82 2.86
CA GLN A 284 -4.04 3.88 2.31
C GLN A 284 -4.54 2.87 3.33
N ILE A 285 -3.66 2.33 4.18
CA ILE A 285 -4.05 1.39 5.23
C ILE A 285 -4.98 2.08 6.23
N ILE A 286 -4.74 3.35 6.56
CA ILE A 286 -5.67 4.14 7.36
C ILE A 286 -6.99 4.31 6.60
N GLY A 287 -6.96 4.91 5.41
CA GLY A 287 -8.19 5.29 4.71
C GLY A 287 -9.08 4.12 4.30
N LEU A 288 -8.51 2.99 3.89
CA LEU A 288 -9.28 1.81 3.47
C LEU A 288 -9.91 1.06 4.66
N PHE A 289 -9.25 1.05 5.82
CA PHE A 289 -9.60 0.16 6.94
C PHE A 289 -10.02 0.86 8.24
N ASP A 290 -9.98 2.19 8.32
CA ASP A 290 -10.43 2.93 9.52
C ASP A 290 -11.92 2.70 9.83
N GLY A 291 -12.76 2.65 8.79
CA GLY A 291 -14.21 2.50 8.94
C GLY A 291 -14.99 3.72 8.46
N ASP A 292 -14.36 4.90 8.41
CA ASP A 292 -14.98 6.09 7.82
C ASP A 292 -15.28 5.91 6.33
N ILE A 293 -16.52 6.23 5.95
CA ILE A 293 -17.03 5.99 4.59
C ILE A 293 -16.35 6.93 3.59
N ARG A 294 -16.11 8.18 3.99
CA ARG A 294 -15.55 9.22 3.11
C ARG A 294 -14.07 8.97 2.86
N CYS A 295 -13.31 8.73 3.92
CA CYS A 295 -11.89 8.44 3.86
C CYS A 295 -11.64 7.20 3.00
N ARG A 296 -12.47 6.16 3.16
CA ARG A 296 -12.44 4.97 2.29
C ARG A 296 -12.69 5.33 0.83
N HIS A 297 -13.79 6.01 0.54
CA HIS A 297 -14.14 6.39 -0.83
C HIS A 297 -13.03 7.17 -1.55
N VAL A 298 -12.40 8.13 -0.87
CA VAL A 298 -11.29 8.92 -1.42
C VAL A 298 -10.06 8.03 -1.68
N THR A 299 -9.76 7.14 -0.75
CA THR A 299 -8.58 6.26 -0.82
C THR A 299 -8.70 5.19 -1.89
N GLU A 300 -9.92 4.69 -2.14
CA GLU A 300 -10.21 3.72 -3.21
C GLU A 300 -9.73 4.20 -4.59
N PHE A 301 -9.90 5.48 -4.91
CA PHE A 301 -9.45 6.06 -6.19
C PHE A 301 -7.94 6.00 -6.41
N HIS A 302 -7.16 5.74 -5.35
CA HIS A 302 -5.70 5.75 -5.40
C HIS A 302 -5.10 4.33 -5.42
N ILE A 303 -5.92 3.27 -5.42
CA ILE A 303 -5.46 1.88 -5.55
C ILE A 303 -4.69 1.66 -6.86
N ASP A 304 -5.17 2.22 -7.97
CA ASP A 304 -4.49 2.12 -9.27
C ASP A 304 -3.17 2.89 -9.29
N VAL A 305 -3.10 4.03 -8.60
CA VAL A 305 -1.87 4.84 -8.45
C VAL A 305 -0.82 4.05 -7.70
N GLN A 306 -1.18 3.45 -6.57
CA GLN A 306 -0.31 2.59 -5.77
C GLN A 306 0.21 1.41 -6.59
N SER A 307 -0.68 0.72 -7.33
CA SER A 307 -0.29 -0.42 -8.16
C SER A 307 0.71 0.00 -9.25
N THR A 308 0.48 1.16 -9.86
CA THR A 308 1.41 1.76 -10.83
C THR A 308 2.76 2.09 -10.22
N TRP A 309 2.78 2.71 -9.03
CA TRP A 309 4.01 3.08 -8.32
C TRP A 309 4.81 1.84 -7.90
N ALA A 310 4.14 0.81 -7.36
CA ALA A 310 4.77 -0.44 -6.98
C ALA A 310 5.41 -1.15 -8.18
N MET A 311 4.71 -1.24 -9.31
CA MET A 311 5.26 -1.87 -10.53
C MET A 311 6.39 -1.06 -11.15
N LYS A 312 6.28 0.27 -11.19
CA LYS A 312 7.37 1.14 -11.67
C LYS A 312 8.63 0.98 -10.83
N LEU A 313 8.49 1.04 -9.49
CA LEU A 313 9.60 0.84 -8.57
C LEU A 313 10.27 -0.52 -8.78
N PHE A 314 9.46 -1.58 -8.90
CA PHE A 314 9.95 -2.94 -9.12
C PHE A 314 10.72 -3.09 -10.44
N HIS A 315 10.19 -2.56 -11.55
CA HIS A 315 10.89 -2.58 -12.84
C HIS A 315 12.15 -1.69 -12.87
N SER A 316 12.10 -0.50 -12.26
CA SER A 316 13.29 0.34 -12.15
C SER A 316 14.37 -0.36 -11.34
N ALA A 317 13.99 -1.04 -10.25
CA ALA A 317 14.92 -1.78 -9.40
C ALA A 317 15.60 -2.95 -10.15
N SER A 318 14.85 -3.71 -10.96
CA SER A 318 15.39 -4.82 -11.74
C SER A 318 16.41 -4.39 -12.80
N THR A 319 16.36 -3.13 -13.24
CA THR A 319 17.28 -2.60 -14.25
C THR A 319 18.49 -1.88 -13.66
N ILE A 320 18.33 -1.22 -12.51
CA ILE A 320 19.35 -0.38 -11.86
C ILE A 320 20.22 -1.20 -10.91
N LEU A 321 19.62 -2.02 -10.03
CA LEU A 321 20.35 -2.68 -8.95
C LEU A 321 21.43 -3.65 -9.44
N PRO A 322 21.20 -4.51 -10.47
CA PRO A 322 22.24 -5.40 -10.97
C PRO A 322 23.42 -4.69 -11.65
N LYS A 323 23.23 -3.43 -12.07
CA LYS A 323 24.26 -2.61 -12.73
C LYS A 323 24.96 -1.66 -11.78
N THR A 324 24.55 -1.65 -10.51
CA THR A 324 25.04 -0.68 -9.53
C THR A 324 26.49 -1.02 -9.16
N THR A 325 27.42 -0.17 -9.62
CA THR A 325 28.82 -0.14 -9.17
C THR A 325 29.07 0.94 -8.12
N MET A 326 28.04 1.72 -7.80
CA MET A 326 28.06 2.86 -6.88
C MET A 326 28.03 2.41 -5.42
N ASP A 327 28.64 3.20 -4.55
CA ASP A 327 28.50 3.11 -3.09
C ASP A 327 27.04 3.33 -2.71
N VAL A 328 26.35 2.32 -2.16
CA VAL A 328 24.98 2.45 -1.63
C VAL A 328 24.94 2.80 -0.15
N ALA A 329 26.07 2.71 0.55
CA ALA A 329 26.17 2.98 1.98
C ALA A 329 25.88 4.45 2.34
N HIS A 330 26.09 5.38 1.41
CA HIS A 330 25.72 6.80 1.59
C HIS A 330 24.20 7.02 1.79
N LEU A 331 23.34 6.12 1.28
CA LEU A 331 21.89 6.13 1.51
C LEU A 331 21.57 5.81 2.98
N PHE A 332 22.37 4.91 3.57
CA PHE A 332 22.23 4.45 4.95
C PHE A 332 23.03 5.32 5.95
N GLY A 333 23.63 6.41 5.49
CA GLY A 333 24.34 7.37 6.33
C GLY A 333 25.79 6.99 6.66
N ALA A 334 26.36 6.00 5.97
CA ALA A 334 27.79 5.74 6.04
C ALA A 334 28.57 6.79 5.23
N LEU A 335 29.80 7.10 5.66
CA LEU A 335 30.70 7.96 4.90
C LEU A 335 31.19 7.20 3.65
N PRO A 336 31.21 7.84 2.47
CA PRO A 336 31.89 7.29 1.30
C PRO A 336 33.32 6.90 1.68
N ASP A 337 33.79 5.75 1.22
CA ASP A 337 35.11 5.15 1.50
C ASP A 337 35.30 4.49 2.88
N SER A 338 34.34 4.60 3.80
CA SER A 338 34.42 3.94 5.12
C SER A 338 33.82 2.53 5.15
N SER A 339 33.06 2.17 4.12
CA SER A 339 32.29 0.94 4.06
C SER A 339 33.09 -0.22 3.49
N THR A 340 33.02 -1.40 4.11
CA THR A 340 33.60 -2.61 3.55
C THR A 340 32.74 -3.17 2.39
N PRO A 341 33.29 -3.99 1.48
CA PRO A 341 32.51 -4.63 0.42
C PRO A 341 31.32 -5.45 0.97
N ALA A 342 31.50 -6.15 2.09
CA ALA A 342 30.43 -6.89 2.76
C ALA A 342 29.31 -5.96 3.27
N GLN A 343 29.64 -4.77 3.75
CA GLN A 343 28.64 -3.76 4.15
C GLN A 343 27.87 -3.22 2.95
N GLN A 344 28.55 -2.94 1.83
CA GLN A 344 27.90 -2.50 0.59
C GLN A 344 26.88 -3.53 0.10
N GLN A 345 27.29 -4.80 0.05
CA GLN A 345 26.43 -5.90 -0.35
C GLN A 345 25.22 -6.07 0.58
N TRP A 346 25.43 -5.95 1.89
CA TRP A 346 24.34 -6.01 2.86
C TRP A 346 23.34 -4.85 2.68
N TYR A 347 23.81 -3.62 2.47
CA TYR A 347 22.96 -2.47 2.19
C TYR A 347 22.19 -2.60 0.88
N LEU A 348 22.83 -3.12 -0.16
CA LEU A 348 22.18 -3.39 -1.44
C LEU A 348 21.08 -4.46 -1.28
N TRP A 349 21.33 -5.50 -0.47
CA TRP A 349 20.33 -6.48 -0.12
C TRP A 349 19.17 -5.87 0.67
N ILE A 350 19.44 -5.01 1.67
CA ILE A 350 18.37 -4.31 2.42
C ILE A 350 17.47 -3.53 1.47
N LEU A 351 18.05 -2.77 0.54
CA LEU A 351 17.27 -1.99 -0.42
C LEU A 351 16.43 -2.90 -1.32
N SER A 352 17.05 -3.95 -1.89
CA SER A 352 16.38 -4.94 -2.75
C SER A 352 15.21 -5.61 -2.03
N GLU A 353 15.46 -6.11 -0.81
CA GLU A 353 14.47 -6.81 -0.01
C GLU A 353 13.35 -5.89 0.47
N SER A 354 13.66 -4.65 0.83
CA SER A 354 12.65 -3.65 1.19
C SER A 354 11.70 -3.37 0.03
N ILE A 355 12.21 -3.27 -1.20
CA ILE A 355 11.37 -3.10 -2.40
C ILE A 355 10.43 -4.29 -2.57
N ARG A 356 10.95 -5.53 -2.46
CA ARG A 356 10.15 -6.75 -2.64
C ARG A 356 9.08 -6.91 -1.55
N ARG A 357 9.45 -6.73 -0.28
CA ARG A 357 8.49 -6.79 0.84
C ARG A 357 7.41 -5.73 0.73
N THR A 358 7.77 -4.51 0.32
CA THR A 358 6.81 -3.42 0.10
C THR A 358 5.87 -3.70 -1.05
N TRP A 359 6.38 -4.23 -2.17
CA TRP A 359 5.57 -4.63 -3.31
C TRP A 359 4.53 -5.70 -2.93
N LEU A 360 4.95 -6.70 -2.14
CA LEU A 360 4.06 -7.76 -1.64
C LEU A 360 2.96 -7.21 -0.72
N VAL A 361 3.31 -6.32 0.24
CA VAL A 361 2.34 -5.66 1.13
C VAL A 361 1.37 -4.79 0.32
N ALA A 362 1.89 -4.02 -0.63
CA ALA A 362 1.08 -3.18 -1.50
C ALA A 362 0.05 -4.00 -2.28
N GLY A 363 0.50 -5.06 -2.96
CA GLY A 363 -0.38 -5.96 -3.70
C GLY A 363 -1.42 -6.63 -2.80
N ALA A 364 -1.01 -7.12 -1.63
CA ALA A 364 -1.90 -7.81 -0.69
C ALA A 364 -2.98 -6.87 -0.13
N VAL A 365 -2.63 -5.66 0.32
CA VAL A 365 -3.59 -4.67 0.86
C VAL A 365 -4.69 -4.35 -0.15
N SER A 366 -4.31 -4.03 -1.39
CA SER A 366 -5.26 -3.70 -2.46
C SER A 366 -6.12 -4.90 -2.85
N ALA A 367 -5.51 -6.08 -3.02
CA ALA A 367 -6.23 -7.29 -3.37
C ALA A 367 -7.22 -7.72 -2.29
N ILE A 368 -6.84 -7.63 -1.02
CA ILE A 368 -7.72 -7.92 0.12
C ILE A 368 -8.89 -6.95 0.13
N PHE A 369 -8.63 -5.64 0.04
CA PHE A 369 -9.69 -4.64 0.05
C PHE A 369 -10.72 -4.87 -1.07
N LEU A 370 -10.24 -5.03 -2.31
CA LEU A 370 -11.10 -5.28 -3.47
C LEU A 370 -11.87 -6.61 -3.35
N THR A 371 -11.23 -7.66 -2.81
CA THR A 371 -11.90 -8.94 -2.56
C THR A 371 -13.01 -8.80 -1.51
N LEU A 372 -12.76 -8.07 -0.42
CA LEU A 372 -13.76 -7.82 0.62
C LEU A 372 -14.92 -6.95 0.12
N GLN A 373 -14.63 -5.96 -0.75
CA GLN A 373 -15.63 -5.03 -1.28
C GLN A 373 -16.45 -5.65 -2.42
N GLN A 374 -15.79 -6.31 -3.38
CA GLN A 374 -16.38 -6.70 -4.67
C GLN A 374 -16.48 -8.22 -4.87
N ARG A 375 -16.06 -9.02 -3.87
CA ARG A 375 -15.95 -10.50 -3.92
C ARG A 375 -14.97 -11.03 -4.96
N ARG A 376 -14.17 -10.16 -5.58
CA ARG A 376 -13.13 -10.52 -6.54
C ARG A 376 -12.03 -9.47 -6.54
N ALA A 377 -10.80 -9.90 -6.77
CA ALA A 377 -9.68 -9.04 -7.11
C ALA A 377 -8.84 -9.73 -8.19
N ILE A 378 -8.08 -8.94 -8.94
CA ILE A 378 -7.03 -9.48 -9.79
C ILE A 378 -5.86 -9.85 -8.88
N CYS A 379 -5.38 -11.09 -8.97
CA CYS A 379 -4.20 -11.50 -8.24
C CYS A 379 -2.98 -10.75 -8.83
N PRO A 380 -2.26 -9.95 -8.02
CA PRO A 380 -1.09 -9.22 -8.51
C PRO A 380 0.07 -10.16 -8.88
N GLY A 381 -0.01 -11.45 -8.53
CA GLY A 381 1.08 -12.40 -8.64
C GLY A 381 1.91 -12.43 -7.36
N SER A 382 3.03 -13.12 -7.41
CA SER A 382 4.04 -13.14 -6.35
C SER A 382 5.42 -12.95 -6.95
N ILE A 383 6.29 -12.37 -6.13
CA ILE A 383 7.72 -12.25 -6.39
C ILE A 383 8.49 -13.03 -5.31
N GLN A 384 9.78 -13.26 -5.53
CA GLN A 384 10.63 -13.88 -4.53
C GLN A 384 10.93 -12.92 -3.38
N TYR A 385 11.02 -13.43 -2.15
CA TYR A 385 11.49 -12.68 -1.00
C TYR A 385 12.25 -13.63 -0.05
N THR A 386 13.04 -13.07 0.85
CA THR A 386 13.74 -13.86 1.86
C THR A 386 12.86 -14.06 3.08
N ALA A 387 12.53 -15.31 3.39
CA ALA A 387 11.69 -15.65 4.55
C ALA A 387 12.50 -16.13 5.77
N ARG A 388 13.83 -16.32 5.65
CA ARG A 388 14.66 -16.87 6.72
C ARG A 388 14.79 -15.88 7.89
N SER A 389 14.48 -16.37 9.09
CA SER A 389 14.66 -15.65 10.35
C SER A 389 16.12 -15.24 10.56
N GLY A 390 16.32 -14.04 11.11
CA GLY A 390 17.63 -13.45 11.39
C GLY A 390 18.27 -12.67 10.23
N LEU A 391 17.80 -12.82 8.97
CA LEU A 391 18.33 -12.03 7.86
C LEU A 391 17.87 -10.57 7.92
N TRP A 392 16.56 -10.35 8.02
CA TRP A 392 15.97 -9.00 8.07
C TRP A 392 16.34 -8.22 9.32
N ASN A 393 16.51 -8.91 10.46
CA ASN A 393 16.81 -8.29 11.74
C ASN A 393 18.31 -8.17 12.04
N ALA A 394 19.17 -8.57 11.11
CA ALA A 394 20.61 -8.49 11.30
C ALA A 394 21.03 -7.05 11.61
N SER A 395 21.85 -6.86 12.64
CA SER A 395 22.29 -5.53 13.10
C SER A 395 23.55 -5.05 12.38
N SER A 396 24.27 -5.95 11.71
CA SER A 396 25.53 -5.71 11.01
C SER A 396 25.73 -6.63 9.80
N ALA A 397 26.60 -6.23 8.88
CA ALA A 397 26.97 -7.05 7.70
C ALA A 397 27.57 -8.41 8.08
N ILE A 398 28.31 -8.47 9.19
CA ILE A 398 28.93 -9.71 9.69
C ILE A 398 27.85 -10.68 10.20
N GLU A 399 26.86 -10.16 10.93
CA GLU A 399 25.73 -10.97 11.40
C GLU A 399 24.87 -11.45 10.24
N TRP A 400 24.61 -10.58 9.27
CA TRP A 400 23.93 -10.91 8.03
C TRP A 400 24.67 -12.05 7.29
N GLU A 401 25.97 -11.90 7.01
CA GLU A 401 26.79 -12.90 6.33
C GLU A 401 26.85 -14.24 7.08
N ARG A 402 26.90 -14.21 8.41
CA ARG A 402 26.83 -15.41 9.26
C ARG A 402 25.51 -16.14 9.07
N ASN A 403 24.40 -15.42 9.03
CA ASN A 403 23.07 -15.99 8.79
C ASN A 403 22.90 -16.49 7.33
N PHE A 404 23.65 -15.91 6.38
CA PHE A 404 23.77 -16.42 5.02
C PHE A 404 24.59 -17.69 4.91
N SER A 405 25.64 -17.86 5.73
CA SER A 405 26.65 -18.91 5.59
C SER A 405 26.20 -20.25 6.19
N GLY A 406 25.85 -21.21 5.33
CA GLY A 406 25.54 -22.59 5.71
C GLY A 406 24.06 -22.98 5.76
N ARG A 407 23.13 -22.06 5.45
CA ARG A 407 21.68 -22.32 5.44
C ARG A 407 21.04 -21.86 4.13
N ASP A 408 19.95 -22.52 3.72
CA ASP A 408 19.08 -22.02 2.65
C ASP A 408 18.45 -20.70 3.12
N VAL A 409 18.48 -19.67 2.28
CA VAL A 409 17.96 -18.33 2.60
C VAL A 409 16.44 -18.26 2.54
N ALA A 410 15.77 -19.38 2.21
CA ALA A 410 14.33 -19.48 2.03
C ALA A 410 13.85 -18.37 1.07
N PHE A 411 14.55 -18.26 -0.06
CA PHE A 411 14.23 -17.31 -1.11
C PHE A 411 13.13 -17.88 -2.00
N LEU A 412 11.89 -17.49 -1.69
CA LEU A 412 10.69 -18.19 -2.14
C LEU A 412 9.65 -17.21 -2.66
N HIS A 413 8.79 -17.69 -3.55
CA HIS A 413 7.55 -17.00 -3.87
C HIS A 413 6.52 -17.20 -2.75
N GLY A 414 5.63 -16.24 -2.55
CA GLY A 414 4.54 -16.28 -1.57
C GLY A 414 3.56 -17.46 -1.73
N PHE A 415 3.54 -18.12 -2.90
CA PHE A 415 2.72 -19.32 -3.16
C PHE A 415 3.49 -20.64 -2.99
N GLU A 416 4.82 -20.63 -2.85
CA GLU A 416 5.65 -21.83 -2.69
C GLU A 416 5.63 -22.40 -1.25
N SER A 417 4.53 -22.19 -0.52
CA SER A 417 4.32 -22.67 0.86
C SER A 417 4.61 -24.18 1.08
N PRO A 418 4.36 -25.10 0.13
CA PRO A 418 4.62 -26.53 0.36
C PRO A 418 6.10 -26.87 0.55
N LYS A 419 7.02 -26.20 -0.16
CA LYS A 419 8.47 -26.44 -0.03
C LYS A 419 8.96 -26.04 1.36
N LEU A 420 8.45 -24.91 1.86
CA LEU A 420 8.80 -24.38 3.17
C LEU A 420 8.34 -25.29 4.33
N PHE A 421 7.17 -25.94 4.21
CA PHE A 421 6.67 -26.85 5.26
C PHE A 421 7.44 -28.17 5.43
N VAL A 422 8.20 -28.56 4.40
CA VAL A 422 9.00 -29.79 4.40
C VAL A 422 10.39 -29.53 5.00
N ASP A 423 11.05 -28.45 4.56
CA ASP A 423 12.48 -28.23 4.82
C ASP A 423 12.79 -27.20 5.91
N THR A 424 11.78 -26.53 6.48
CA THR A 424 11.99 -25.48 7.50
C THR A 424 11.11 -25.66 8.73
N LYS A 425 11.62 -25.24 9.90
CA LYS A 425 10.82 -25.14 11.13
C LYS A 425 10.14 -23.77 11.21
N PRO A 426 9.03 -23.62 11.96
CA PRO A 426 8.40 -22.32 12.18
C PRO A 426 9.34 -21.24 12.74
N ALA A 427 10.22 -21.61 13.67
CA ALA A 427 11.20 -20.69 14.24
C ALA A 427 12.25 -20.20 13.23
N ASP A 428 12.41 -20.90 12.10
CA ASP A 428 13.35 -20.51 11.07
C ASP A 428 12.77 -19.51 10.07
N VAL A 429 11.47 -19.20 10.16
CA VAL A 429 10.78 -18.26 9.27
C VAL A 429 10.56 -16.96 10.02
N ASP A 430 10.86 -15.85 9.37
CA ASP A 430 10.69 -14.54 9.96
C ASP A 430 9.22 -14.13 10.06
N GLU A 431 8.99 -13.01 10.73
CA GLU A 431 7.63 -12.50 10.96
C GLU A 431 6.90 -12.21 9.64
N PHE A 432 7.59 -11.62 8.67
CA PHE A 432 7.03 -11.28 7.37
C PHE A 432 6.58 -12.52 6.59
N GLY A 433 7.45 -13.52 6.50
CA GLY A 433 7.14 -14.79 5.85
C GLY A 433 6.01 -15.53 6.56
N THR A 434 5.99 -15.50 7.89
CA THR A 434 4.91 -16.10 8.68
C THR A 434 3.55 -15.44 8.39
N ALA A 435 3.50 -14.11 8.26
CA ALA A 435 2.27 -13.40 7.92
C ALA A 435 1.78 -13.73 6.50
N LEU A 436 2.69 -13.84 5.52
CA LEU A 436 2.33 -14.27 4.16
C LEU A 436 1.83 -15.72 4.13
N LEU A 437 2.50 -16.64 4.84
CA LEU A 437 2.06 -18.03 4.94
C LEU A 437 0.69 -18.16 5.63
N ASN A 438 0.45 -17.38 6.69
CA ASN A 438 -0.88 -17.31 7.32
C ASN A 438 -1.96 -16.87 6.33
N MET A 439 -1.61 -16.05 5.33
CA MET A 439 -2.54 -15.57 4.31
C MET A 439 -2.75 -16.57 3.17
N THR A 440 -1.69 -17.24 2.70
CA THR A 440 -1.71 -18.04 1.47
C THR A 440 -1.77 -19.55 1.66
N ALA A 441 -1.37 -20.08 2.82
CA ALA A 441 -1.29 -21.52 3.05
C ALA A 441 -2.59 -22.15 3.58
N HIS A 442 -2.75 -23.45 3.34
CA HIS A 442 -3.85 -24.22 3.91
C HIS A 442 -3.75 -24.26 5.44
N ARG A 443 -4.87 -23.95 6.13
CA ARG A 443 -4.93 -23.84 7.58
C ARG A 443 -4.38 -25.09 8.29
N GLU A 444 -4.82 -26.28 7.91
CA GLU A 444 -4.38 -27.51 8.58
C GLU A 444 -2.89 -27.81 8.38
N MET A 445 -2.35 -27.51 7.19
CA MET A 445 -0.91 -27.66 6.93
C MET A 445 -0.12 -26.71 7.80
N LEU A 446 -0.61 -25.48 7.93
CA LEU A 446 0.02 -24.45 8.74
C LEU A 446 -0.04 -24.77 10.23
N GLU A 447 -1.17 -25.26 10.75
CA GLU A 447 -1.29 -25.70 12.15
C GLU A 447 -0.39 -26.91 12.44
N LYS A 448 -0.35 -27.90 11.53
CA LYS A 448 0.56 -29.04 11.64
C LYS A 448 2.03 -28.62 11.57
N TRP A 449 2.36 -27.61 10.78
CA TRP A 449 3.71 -27.08 10.71
C TRP A 449 4.06 -26.30 11.98
N LYS A 450 3.17 -25.46 12.49
CA LYS A 450 3.34 -24.72 13.75
C LYS A 450 3.50 -25.63 14.96
N SER A 451 2.77 -26.75 15.01
CA SER A 451 2.89 -27.71 16.11
C SER A 451 4.28 -28.38 16.17
N LYS A 452 5.03 -28.45 15.06
CA LYS A 452 6.43 -28.90 15.07
C LYS A 452 7.35 -27.99 15.91
N ALA A 453 6.98 -26.72 16.13
CA ALA A 453 7.73 -25.81 17.00
C ALA A 453 7.45 -26.04 18.50
N ALA A 454 6.32 -26.64 18.86
CA ALA A 454 5.96 -26.92 20.25
C ALA A 454 6.58 -28.23 20.78
N CYS A 455 7.17 -29.05 19.90
CA CYS A 455 7.77 -30.35 20.25
C CYS A 455 9.30 -30.31 20.41
N VAL A 456 9.92 -29.13 20.55
CA VAL A 456 11.37 -28.96 20.72
C VAL A 456 11.68 -28.32 22.06
#